data_AF-A0A1B6JTI9-F1
#
_entry.id   AF-A0A1B6JTI9-F1
#
_cell.length_a   1.000
_cell.length_b   1.000
_cell.length_c   1.000
_cell.angle_alpha   90.00
_cell.angle_beta   90.00
_cell.angle_gamma   90.00
#
_symmetry.space_group_name_H-M   'P 1'
#
loop_
_entity.id
_entity.type
_entity.pdbx_description
1 polymer ?
#
loop_
_entity_poly.entity_id
_entity_poly.type
_entity_poly.pdbx_seq_one_letter_code
_entity_poly.pdbx_strand_id
1 'polypeptide(L)'
;VAMKQQHSVALLKEQERASDAEERARKLAAMHEERVANLEARLAELSQTVGSYDRLRQDDQRAILKLKDRLIQLELERGAEKADADLEALVEKFQHLKQSIEVANETAEKKVDLKGILKEWQENMMVEAYASTDHSLCHEEYSKLKREFEVYKQQQQQMAVSSVVAANNSGSGDEFEPLKAQISSLKERINLLTNELEQTQADHVLLMEEQRNELKKERARWKEKLAASEQESRSKLSTLEEQLTRQRDRAVALMQEKEQEIASLKASFHSLLPSRTHKRSQSSDNDGSGEVDTEMLTEGRHMLHYVHESARYQVDVAKLRKQNHRLETTLRDTQRAAAEERVALNQRVTELLEQVDRLERCQSREGANLEYLKNVVLSYLLSSDASCKAHMLNAIAAVLKFSDLEQHRVKQTSWYKRSGSLA
;
A
#
# COMPACT_ATOMS: atom_id res chain seq x y z
N VAL A 1 28.63 33.39 -60.24
CA VAL A 1 29.40 32.34 -59.54
C VAL A 1 29.26 32.45 -58.02
N ALA A 2 29.45 33.63 -57.42
CA ALA A 2 29.30 33.85 -55.97
C ALA A 2 27.94 33.43 -55.38
N MET A 3 26.82 33.77 -56.02
CA MET A 3 25.47 33.38 -55.54
C MET A 3 25.27 31.86 -55.50
N LYS A 4 25.86 31.11 -56.45
CA LYS A 4 25.79 29.64 -56.46
C LYS A 4 26.61 29.03 -55.32
N GLN A 5 27.77 29.60 -55.01
CA GLN A 5 28.59 29.18 -53.88
C GLN A 5 27.90 29.47 -52.54
N GLN A 6 27.32 30.66 -52.38
CA GLN A 6 26.61 31.03 -51.15
C GLN A 6 25.36 30.16 -50.93
N HIS A 7 24.62 29.83 -52.00
CA HIS A 7 23.49 28.91 -51.91
C HIS A 7 23.93 27.48 -51.56
N SER A 8 25.04 26.99 -52.14
CA SER A 8 25.62 25.69 -51.79
C SER A 8 26.04 25.60 -50.32
N VAL A 9 26.64 26.65 -49.77
CA VAL A 9 27.02 26.71 -48.35
C VAL A 9 25.79 26.76 -47.45
N ALA A 10 24.74 27.49 -47.84
CA ALA A 10 23.48 27.53 -47.10
C ALA A 10 22.78 26.16 -47.08
N LEU A 11 22.77 25.44 -48.21
CA LEU A 11 22.23 24.08 -48.31
C LEU A 11 22.99 23.10 -47.41
N LEU A 12 24.32 23.13 -47.40
CA LEU A 12 25.12 22.27 -46.52
C LEU A 12 24.85 22.56 -45.04
N LYS A 13 24.73 23.83 -44.67
CA LYS A 13 24.44 24.23 -43.29
C LYS A 13 23.03 23.82 -42.84
N GLU A 14 22.04 23.88 -43.74
CA GLU A 14 20.70 23.37 -43.47
C GLU A 14 20.68 21.84 -43.39
N GLN A 15 21.47 21.14 -44.21
CA GLN A 15 21.61 19.69 -44.15
C GLN A 15 22.26 19.23 -42.84
N GLU A 16 23.30 19.93 -42.36
CA GLU A 16 23.93 19.68 -41.06
C GLU A 16 22.98 19.95 -39.90
N ARG A 17 22.19 21.03 -39.96
CA ARG A 17 21.14 21.30 -38.96
C ARG A 17 20.05 20.23 -38.95
N ALA A 18 19.67 19.71 -40.12
CA ALA A 18 18.69 18.65 -40.23
C ALA A 18 19.23 17.33 -39.66
N SER A 19 20.49 16.97 -39.96
CA SER A 19 21.12 15.77 -39.37
C SER A 19 21.25 15.87 -37.85
N ASP A 20 21.66 17.04 -37.34
CA ASP A 20 21.73 17.28 -35.89
C ASP A 20 20.35 17.15 -35.21
N ALA A 21 19.31 17.69 -35.84
CA ALA A 21 17.95 17.58 -35.33
C ALA A 21 17.45 16.12 -35.34
N GLU A 22 17.78 15.37 -36.39
CA GLU A 22 17.43 13.96 -36.52
C GLU A 22 18.16 13.09 -35.48
N GLU A 23 19.45 13.35 -35.23
CA GLU A 23 20.20 12.66 -34.18
C GLU A 23 19.65 12.95 -32.78
N ARG A 24 19.28 14.20 -32.49
CA ARG A 24 18.65 14.56 -31.20
C ARG A 24 17.30 13.87 -31.05
N ALA A 25 16.50 13.82 -32.12
CA ALA A 25 15.21 13.11 -32.12
C ALA A 25 15.41 11.60 -31.88
N ARG A 26 16.38 10.97 -32.54
CA ARG A 26 16.73 9.55 -32.30
C ARG A 26 17.17 9.29 -30.86
N LYS A 27 18.04 10.14 -30.29
CA LYS A 27 18.48 10.01 -28.90
C LYS A 27 17.31 10.13 -27.93
N LEU A 28 16.40 11.08 -28.16
CA LEU A 28 15.20 11.23 -27.34
C LEU A 28 14.26 10.03 -27.47
N ALA A 29 14.05 9.51 -28.68
CA ALA A 29 13.25 8.32 -28.91
C ALA A 29 13.82 7.09 -28.18
N ALA A 30 15.13 6.86 -28.27
CA ALA A 30 15.80 5.75 -27.56
C ALA A 30 15.65 5.87 -26.02
N MET A 31 15.81 7.08 -25.48
CA MET A 31 15.59 7.33 -24.04
C MET A 31 14.13 7.08 -23.63
N HIS A 32 13.17 7.42 -24.49
CA HIS A 32 11.76 7.14 -24.25
C HIS A 32 11.44 5.64 -24.34
N GLU A 33 11.98 4.93 -25.33
CA GLU A 33 11.85 3.47 -25.46
C GLU A 33 12.43 2.75 -24.24
N GLU A 34 13.63 3.13 -23.77
CA GLU A 34 14.24 2.57 -22.57
C GLU A 34 13.37 2.81 -21.33
N ARG A 35 12.82 4.02 -21.19
CA ARG A 35 11.89 4.33 -20.09
C ARG A 35 10.61 3.50 -20.18
N VAL A 36 10.05 3.31 -21.37
CA VAL A 36 8.85 2.48 -21.57
C VAL A 36 9.15 1.03 -21.23
N ALA A 37 10.24 0.47 -21.75
CA ALA A 37 10.67 -0.90 -21.44
C ALA A 37 10.87 -1.12 -19.93
N ASN A 38 11.47 -0.17 -19.23
CA ASN A 38 11.62 -0.23 -17.77
C ASN A 38 10.28 -0.18 -17.02
N LEU A 39 9.32 0.61 -17.51
CA LEU A 39 7.97 0.66 -16.94
C LEU A 39 7.20 -0.63 -17.21
N GLU A 40 7.31 -1.20 -18.41
CA GLU A 40 6.71 -2.48 -18.77
C GLU A 40 7.27 -3.64 -17.95
N ALA A 41 8.60 -3.67 -17.72
CA ALA A 41 9.24 -4.65 -16.85
C ALA A 41 8.71 -4.58 -15.41
N ARG A 42 8.65 -3.37 -14.83
CA ARG A 42 8.07 -3.17 -13.49
C ARG A 42 6.59 -3.54 -13.43
N LEU A 43 5.82 -3.28 -14.49
CA LEU A 43 4.41 -3.64 -14.57
C LEU A 43 4.23 -5.16 -14.67
N ALA A 44 5.14 -5.86 -15.37
CA ALA A 44 5.17 -7.32 -15.42
C ALA A 44 5.51 -7.94 -14.05
N GLU A 45 6.51 -7.40 -13.34
CA GLU A 45 6.85 -7.81 -11.97
C GLU A 45 5.67 -7.59 -11.00
N LEU A 46 5.01 -6.43 -11.08
CA LEU A 46 3.83 -6.14 -10.26
C LEU A 46 2.68 -7.11 -10.59
N SER A 47 2.47 -7.40 -11.87
CA SER A 47 1.43 -8.35 -12.31
C SER A 47 1.73 -9.78 -11.82
N GLN A 48 2.99 -10.19 -11.84
CA GLN A 48 3.42 -11.48 -11.33
C GLN A 48 3.24 -11.59 -9.82
N THR A 49 3.64 -10.56 -9.06
CA THR A 49 3.50 -10.55 -7.60
C THR A 49 2.02 -10.56 -7.19
N VAL A 50 1.18 -9.72 -7.81
CA VAL A 50 -0.27 -9.75 -7.60
C VAL A 50 -0.87 -11.11 -7.95
N GLY A 51 -0.43 -11.72 -9.06
CA GLY A 51 -0.85 -13.07 -9.44
C GLY A 51 -0.44 -14.16 -8.43
N SER A 52 0.76 -14.06 -7.85
CA SER A 52 1.18 -14.99 -6.78
C SER A 52 0.39 -14.80 -5.50
N TYR A 53 0.06 -13.55 -5.12
CA TYR A 53 -0.76 -13.26 -3.95
C TYR A 53 -2.19 -13.78 -4.12
N ASP A 54 -2.79 -13.64 -5.31
CA ASP A 54 -4.14 -14.16 -5.55
C ASP A 54 -4.17 -15.71 -5.52
N ARG A 55 -3.14 -16.38 -6.06
CA ARG A 55 -2.98 -17.84 -5.93
C ARG A 55 -2.85 -18.28 -4.48
N LEU A 56 -1.98 -17.62 -3.70
CA LEU A 56 -1.80 -17.92 -2.28
C LEU A 56 -3.11 -17.73 -1.51
N ARG A 57 -3.85 -16.66 -1.79
CA ARG A 57 -5.17 -16.40 -1.21
C ARG A 57 -6.18 -17.50 -1.55
N GLN A 58 -6.20 -18.00 -2.79
CA GLN A 58 -7.05 -19.12 -3.18
C GLN A 58 -6.64 -20.42 -2.46
N ASP A 59 -5.35 -20.66 -2.27
CA ASP A 59 -4.83 -21.81 -1.53
C ASP A 59 -5.24 -21.76 -0.05
N ASP A 60 -5.08 -20.60 0.58
CA ASP A 60 -5.51 -20.35 1.97
C ASP A 60 -7.02 -20.55 2.12
N GLN A 61 -7.81 -20.04 1.17
CA GLN A 61 -9.26 -20.20 1.21
C GLN A 61 -9.68 -21.66 1.06
N ARG A 62 -8.97 -22.46 0.24
CA ARG A 62 -9.15 -23.92 0.16
C ARG A 62 -8.74 -24.62 1.45
N ALA A 63 -7.65 -24.21 2.09
CA ALA A 63 -7.20 -24.77 3.36
C ALA A 63 -8.21 -24.49 4.49
N ILE A 64 -8.74 -23.27 4.56
CA ILE A 64 -9.77 -22.87 5.53
C ILE A 64 -11.03 -23.73 5.36
N LEU A 65 -11.47 -24.00 4.13
CA LEU A 65 -12.62 -24.88 3.87
C LEU A 65 -12.36 -26.30 4.39
N LYS A 66 -11.18 -26.88 4.11
CA LYS A 66 -10.81 -28.21 4.63
C LYS A 66 -10.79 -28.26 6.16
N LEU A 67 -10.27 -27.21 6.81
CA LEU A 67 -10.24 -27.13 8.27
C LEU A 67 -11.65 -27.01 8.86
N LYS A 68 -12.54 -26.25 8.21
CA LYS A 68 -13.97 -26.18 8.60
C LYS A 68 -14.65 -27.54 8.47
N ASP A 69 -14.42 -28.26 7.38
CA ASP A 69 -14.98 -29.60 7.20
C ASP A 69 -14.46 -30.58 8.27
N ARG A 70 -13.17 -30.51 8.63
CA ARG A 70 -12.60 -31.33 9.69
C ARG A 70 -13.16 -30.96 11.07
N LEU A 71 -13.41 -29.68 11.33
CA LEU A 71 -14.05 -29.23 12.57
C LEU A 71 -15.46 -29.83 12.70
N ILE A 72 -16.25 -29.79 11.63
CA ILE A 72 -17.60 -30.37 11.60
C ILE A 72 -17.55 -31.88 11.84
N GLN A 73 -16.59 -32.60 11.23
CA GLN A 73 -16.38 -34.03 11.50
C GLN A 73 -16.06 -34.30 12.97
N LEU A 74 -15.15 -33.53 13.57
CA LEU A 74 -14.78 -33.67 14.97
C LEU A 74 -15.95 -33.34 15.92
N GLU A 75 -16.79 -32.36 15.59
CA GLU A 75 -18.01 -32.05 16.32
C GLU A 75 -19.03 -33.20 16.24
N LEU A 76 -19.13 -33.87 15.08
CA LEU A 76 -19.96 -35.05 14.89
C LEU A 76 -19.44 -36.26 15.70
N GLU A 77 -18.13 -36.51 15.65
CA GLU A 77 -17.44 -37.57 16.41
C GLU A 77 -17.60 -37.35 17.93
N ARG A 78 -17.44 -36.10 18.40
CA ARG A 78 -17.59 -35.75 19.83
C ARG A 78 -19.06 -35.75 20.31
N GLY A 79 -20.01 -35.50 19.42
CA GLY A 79 -21.45 -35.65 19.71
C GLY A 79 -21.86 -37.11 19.96
N ALA A 80 -21.10 -38.09 19.45
CA ALA A 80 -21.38 -39.52 19.64
C ALA A 80 -20.81 -40.09 20.95
N GLU A 81 -19.78 -39.49 21.54
CA GLU A 81 -19.15 -39.98 22.78
C GLU A 81 -19.80 -39.47 24.08
N LYS A 82 -20.74 -38.52 23.99
CA LYS A 82 -21.54 -38.06 25.14
C LYS A 82 -22.91 -38.74 25.17
N ALA A 83 -22.94 -40.05 25.29
CA ALA A 83 -24.07 -40.72 25.92
C ALA A 83 -23.87 -40.60 27.44
N ASP A 84 -24.55 -39.63 28.05
CA ASP A 84 -24.66 -39.46 29.50
C ASP A 84 -25.06 -40.79 30.16
N ALA A 85 -24.09 -41.45 30.79
CA ALA A 85 -24.38 -42.25 31.97
C ALA A 85 -24.22 -41.30 33.17
N ASP A 86 -25.25 -40.50 33.42
CA ASP A 86 -25.32 -39.63 34.59
C ASP A 86 -25.03 -40.45 35.84
N LEU A 87 -24.06 -39.99 36.62
CA LEU A 87 -23.72 -40.56 37.93
C LEU A 87 -24.96 -40.60 38.84
N GLU A 88 -25.86 -39.63 38.67
CA GLU A 88 -27.20 -39.56 39.26
C GLU A 88 -28.06 -40.78 38.89
N ALA A 89 -28.11 -41.17 37.61
CA ALA A 89 -28.88 -42.32 37.13
C ALA A 89 -28.32 -43.65 37.64
N LEU A 90 -27.01 -43.72 37.94
CA LEU A 90 -26.39 -44.90 38.54
C LEU A 90 -26.68 -44.98 40.05
N VAL A 91 -26.72 -43.85 40.74
CA VAL A 91 -27.10 -43.76 42.16
C VAL A 91 -28.58 -44.12 42.34
N GLU A 92 -29.47 -43.67 41.46
CA GLU A 92 -30.89 -44.05 41.48
C GLU A 92 -31.10 -45.55 41.25
N LYS A 93 -30.34 -46.15 40.30
CA LYS A 93 -30.36 -47.61 40.09
C LYS A 93 -29.90 -48.37 41.33
N PHE A 94 -28.87 -47.88 42.02
CA PHE A 94 -28.38 -48.49 43.26
C PHE A 94 -29.40 -48.39 44.40
N GLN A 95 -30.07 -47.25 44.53
CA GLN A 95 -31.15 -47.07 45.51
C GLN A 95 -32.35 -47.98 45.23
N HIS A 96 -32.73 -48.14 43.96
CA HIS A 96 -33.80 -49.06 43.57
C HIS A 96 -33.43 -50.52 43.84
N LEU A 97 -32.17 -50.91 43.60
CA LEU A 97 -31.64 -52.24 43.93
C LEU A 97 -31.69 -52.50 45.43
N LYS A 98 -31.27 -51.52 46.25
CA LYS A 98 -31.35 -51.60 47.71
C LYS A 98 -32.79 -51.79 48.18
N GLN A 99 -33.74 -51.00 47.69
CA GLN A 99 -35.16 -51.14 48.04
C GLN A 99 -35.72 -52.49 47.60
N SER A 100 -35.36 -52.97 46.41
CA SER A 100 -35.80 -54.29 45.93
C SER A 100 -35.27 -55.44 46.79
N ILE A 101 -34.05 -55.33 47.31
CA ILE A 101 -33.45 -56.33 48.22
C ILE A 101 -34.13 -56.28 49.60
N GLU A 102 -34.44 -55.08 50.10
CA GLU A 102 -35.19 -54.90 51.35
C GLU A 102 -36.60 -55.52 51.25
N VAL A 103 -37.34 -55.25 50.17
CA VAL A 103 -38.66 -55.84 49.92
C VAL A 103 -38.59 -57.36 49.73
N ALA A 104 -37.61 -57.86 48.99
CA ALA A 104 -37.41 -59.31 48.82
C ALA A 104 -37.11 -60.00 50.16
N ASN A 105 -36.33 -59.36 51.03
CA ASN A 105 -36.02 -59.85 52.37
C ASN A 105 -37.23 -59.81 53.32
N GLU A 106 -38.17 -58.89 53.12
CA GLU A 106 -39.44 -58.87 53.86
C GLU A 106 -40.41 -59.98 53.43
N THR A 107 -40.39 -60.35 52.15
CA THR A 107 -41.23 -61.44 51.59
C THR A 107 -40.63 -62.83 51.74
N ALA A 108 -39.35 -62.95 52.12
CA ALA A 108 -38.67 -64.23 52.27
C ALA A 108 -39.08 -64.95 53.58
N GLU A 109 -39.30 -66.27 53.50
CA GLU A 109 -39.64 -67.11 54.67
C GLU A 109 -38.53 -67.13 55.75
N LYS A 110 -37.29 -66.78 55.39
CA LYS A 110 -36.17 -66.54 56.31
C LYS A 110 -35.62 -65.13 56.10
N LYS A 111 -35.92 -64.24 57.05
CA LYS A 111 -35.39 -62.88 57.07
C LYS A 111 -33.90 -62.90 57.40
N VAL A 112 -33.09 -62.29 56.54
CA VAL A 112 -31.63 -62.12 56.75
C VAL A 112 -31.39 -60.73 57.37
N ASP A 113 -30.54 -60.64 58.39
CA ASP A 113 -30.17 -59.35 58.97
C ASP A 113 -29.14 -58.63 58.09
N LEU A 114 -29.66 -57.87 57.12
CA LEU A 114 -28.87 -57.09 56.17
C LEU A 114 -27.99 -56.01 56.85
N LYS A 115 -28.35 -55.57 58.06
CA LYS A 115 -27.55 -54.56 58.80
C LYS A 115 -26.40 -55.20 59.57
N GLY A 116 -26.57 -56.44 60.06
CA GLY A 116 -25.52 -57.22 60.70
C GLY A 116 -24.38 -57.53 59.73
N ILE A 117 -24.69 -57.99 58.52
CA ILE A 117 -23.68 -58.32 57.49
C ILE A 117 -22.88 -57.09 57.06
N LEU A 118 -23.53 -55.92 56.97
CA LEU A 118 -22.86 -54.67 56.61
C LEU A 118 -21.94 -54.16 57.75
N LYS A 119 -22.31 -54.39 59.01
CA LYS A 119 -21.50 -54.09 60.19
C LYS A 119 -20.31 -55.04 60.36
N GLU A 120 -20.51 -56.32 60.09
CA GLU A 120 -19.46 -57.35 60.17
C GLU A 120 -18.33 -57.09 59.16
N TRP A 121 -18.68 -56.55 57.98
CA TRP A 121 -17.73 -56.03 57.00
C TRP A 121 -16.93 -54.81 57.48
N GLN A 122 -17.53 -54.01 58.37
CA GLN A 122 -16.92 -52.80 58.92
C GLN A 122 -16.09 -53.09 60.20
N GLU A 123 -16.48 -54.09 60.99
CA GLU A 123 -15.81 -54.51 62.23
C GLU A 123 -14.57 -55.38 61.97
N ASN A 124 -14.54 -56.18 60.90
CA ASN A 124 -13.36 -56.93 60.47
C ASN A 124 -12.16 -56.05 60.05
N MET A 125 -12.35 -54.74 59.96
CA MET A 125 -11.31 -53.78 59.58
C MET A 125 -10.56 -53.16 60.78
N MET A 126 -10.97 -53.43 62.04
CA MET A 126 -10.50 -52.65 63.21
C MET A 126 -10.02 -53.43 64.47
N VAL A 127 -9.91 -54.77 64.48
CA VAL A 127 -9.81 -55.53 65.77
C VAL A 127 -8.41 -56.04 66.20
N GLU A 128 -7.33 -55.99 65.42
CA GLU A 128 -6.02 -56.50 65.92
C GLU A 128 -5.20 -55.43 66.68
N ALA A 129 -5.71 -55.05 67.84
CA ALA A 129 -4.98 -54.31 68.87
C ALA A 129 -4.26 -55.28 69.82
N TYR A 130 -2.93 -55.24 69.75
CA TYR A 130 -1.96 -55.40 70.84
C TYR A 130 -2.54 -55.49 72.27
N ALA A 131 -2.52 -56.69 72.88
CA ALA A 131 -2.31 -56.88 74.34
C ALA A 131 -2.34 -58.37 74.77
N SER A 132 -1.19 -59.06 74.72
CA SER A 132 -0.85 -60.03 75.77
C SER A 132 0.65 -60.35 75.71
N THR A 133 1.34 -60.02 76.80
CA THR A 133 2.71 -60.45 77.08
C THR A 133 2.76 -61.96 77.27
N ASP A 134 2.86 -62.69 76.17
CA ASP A 134 3.52 -63.99 76.10
C ASP A 134 4.60 -63.84 75.03
N HIS A 135 5.87 -63.76 75.46
CA HIS A 135 6.99 -63.54 74.54
C HIS A 135 7.21 -64.70 73.55
N SER A 136 6.42 -65.77 73.60
CA SER A 136 6.35 -66.80 72.55
C SER A 136 5.73 -66.24 71.26
N LEU A 137 4.66 -65.46 71.36
CA LEU A 137 4.02 -64.81 70.22
C LEU A 137 4.91 -63.68 69.68
N CYS A 138 5.55 -62.89 70.53
CA CYS A 138 6.53 -61.89 70.09
C CYS A 138 7.75 -62.55 69.41
N HIS A 139 8.17 -63.73 69.85
CA HIS A 139 9.25 -64.48 69.21
C HIS A 139 8.81 -65.14 67.89
N GLU A 140 7.57 -65.61 67.83
CA GLU A 140 6.97 -66.16 66.63
C GLU A 140 6.66 -65.06 65.60
N GLU A 141 6.20 -63.90 66.04
CA GLU A 141 6.02 -62.67 65.26
C GLU A 141 7.37 -62.12 64.83
N TYR A 142 8.41 -62.12 65.68
CA TYR A 142 9.76 -61.76 65.25
C TYR A 142 10.29 -62.74 64.20
N SER A 143 9.98 -64.03 64.33
CA SER A 143 10.36 -65.05 63.35
C SER A 143 9.54 -64.96 62.06
N LYS A 144 8.26 -64.57 62.15
CA LYS A 144 7.38 -64.27 61.01
C LYS A 144 7.86 -62.99 60.32
N LEU A 145 8.12 -61.93 61.06
CA LEU A 145 8.65 -60.66 60.56
C LEU A 145 10.05 -60.83 59.96
N LYS A 146 10.88 -61.73 60.50
CA LYS A 146 12.18 -62.07 59.91
C LYS A 146 12.01 -62.82 58.60
N ARG A 147 11.07 -63.76 58.51
CA ARG A 147 10.70 -64.44 57.25
C ARG A 147 10.07 -63.47 56.27
N GLU A 148 9.20 -62.59 56.71
CA GLU A 148 8.57 -61.53 55.90
C GLU A 148 9.61 -60.52 55.45
N PHE A 149 10.63 -60.21 56.26
CA PHE A 149 11.74 -59.35 55.88
C PHE A 149 12.67 -60.05 54.89
N GLU A 150 12.91 -61.35 55.03
CA GLU A 150 13.66 -62.15 54.05
C GLU A 150 12.89 -62.27 52.73
N VAL A 151 11.57 -62.48 52.79
CA VAL A 151 10.66 -62.44 51.64
C VAL A 151 10.60 -61.04 51.04
N TYR A 152 10.53 -59.98 51.85
CA TYR A 152 10.52 -58.59 51.39
C TYR A 152 11.85 -58.21 50.78
N LYS A 153 12.98 -58.67 51.32
CA LYS A 153 14.32 -58.49 50.75
C LYS A 153 14.47 -59.26 49.43
N GLN A 154 13.95 -60.49 49.36
CA GLN A 154 13.90 -61.26 48.11
C GLN A 154 12.94 -60.62 47.11
N GLN A 155 11.83 -60.05 47.56
CA GLN A 155 10.85 -59.34 46.74
C GLN A 155 11.42 -58.00 46.29
N GLN A 156 12.24 -57.31 47.08
CA GLN A 156 12.92 -56.08 46.71
C GLN A 156 14.08 -56.36 45.75
N GLN A 157 14.80 -57.48 45.92
CA GLN A 157 15.80 -57.95 44.96
C GLN A 157 15.13 -58.44 43.67
N GLN A 158 14.01 -59.15 43.74
CA GLN A 158 13.19 -59.51 42.59
C GLN A 158 12.52 -58.30 41.94
N MET A 159 12.17 -57.25 42.69
CA MET A 159 11.64 -55.99 42.18
C MET A 159 12.75 -55.09 41.64
N ALA A 160 14.01 -55.22 42.08
CA ALA A 160 15.16 -54.55 41.47
C ALA A 160 15.56 -55.26 40.16
N VAL A 161 15.53 -56.59 40.14
CA VAL A 161 15.76 -57.39 38.92
C VAL A 161 14.56 -57.28 37.97
N SER A 162 13.32 -57.25 38.49
CA SER A 162 12.10 -56.98 37.73
C SER A 162 11.97 -55.50 37.36
N SER A 163 12.55 -54.56 38.09
CA SER A 163 12.66 -53.14 37.67
C SER A 163 13.67 -52.99 36.55
N VAL A 164 14.79 -53.73 36.56
CA VAL A 164 15.72 -53.76 35.43
C VAL A 164 15.12 -54.50 34.22
N VAL A 165 14.35 -55.56 34.44
CA VAL A 165 13.66 -56.30 33.37
C VAL A 165 12.40 -55.57 32.89
N ALA A 166 11.67 -54.85 33.74
CA ALA A 166 10.50 -54.04 33.40
C ALA A 166 10.87 -52.63 32.94
N ALA A 167 12.04 -52.09 33.28
CA ALA A 167 12.60 -50.95 32.56
C ALA A 167 12.96 -51.34 31.12
N ASN A 168 13.27 -52.62 30.87
CA ASN A 168 13.45 -53.17 29.53
C ASN A 168 12.16 -53.68 28.86
N ASN A 169 11.07 -53.98 29.60
CA ASN A 169 9.83 -54.56 29.06
C ASN A 169 8.53 -53.76 29.33
N SER A 170 8.59 -52.60 30.00
CA SER A 170 7.45 -51.67 30.05
C SER A 170 7.59 -50.70 28.88
N GLY A 171 6.63 -50.77 27.95
CA GLY A 171 6.56 -49.97 26.72
C GLY A 171 6.51 -48.45 26.90
N SER A 172 6.67 -47.94 28.13
CA SER A 172 6.85 -46.52 28.45
C SER A 172 8.18 -45.97 27.93
N GLY A 173 9.23 -46.79 27.82
CA GLY A 173 10.51 -46.40 27.20
C GLY A 173 10.41 -46.30 25.68
N ASP A 174 9.59 -47.16 25.06
CA ASP A 174 9.42 -47.28 23.62
C ASP A 174 8.54 -46.16 23.03
N GLU A 175 7.66 -45.53 23.82
CA GLU A 175 6.93 -44.31 23.43
C GLU A 175 7.70 -43.02 23.78
N PHE A 176 8.56 -43.05 24.80
CA PHE A 176 9.35 -41.88 25.20
C PHE A 176 10.51 -41.61 24.23
N GLU A 177 11.16 -42.64 23.69
CA GLU A 177 12.24 -42.50 22.71
C GLU A 177 11.81 -41.85 21.38
N PRO A 178 10.67 -42.21 20.75
CA PRO A 178 10.17 -41.51 19.56
C PRO A 178 9.70 -40.09 19.88
N LEU A 179 9.11 -39.83 21.05
CA LEU A 179 8.78 -38.46 21.49
C LEU A 179 10.04 -37.61 21.67
N LYS A 180 11.11 -38.17 22.23
CA LYS A 180 12.40 -37.51 22.38
C LYS A 180 13.08 -37.25 21.04
N ALA A 181 12.99 -38.19 20.09
CA ALA A 181 13.43 -38.02 18.71
C ALA A 181 12.62 -36.95 17.95
N GLN A 182 11.31 -36.87 18.21
CA GLN A 182 10.47 -35.80 17.68
C GLN A 182 10.86 -34.44 18.30
N ILE A 183 11.11 -34.37 19.60
CA ILE A 183 11.57 -33.15 20.26
C ILE A 183 12.94 -32.71 19.73
N SER A 184 13.88 -33.64 19.48
CA SER A 184 15.17 -33.29 18.87
C SER A 184 15.01 -32.81 17.43
N SER A 185 14.18 -33.47 16.63
CA SER A 185 13.87 -33.06 15.26
C SER A 185 13.20 -31.69 15.20
N LEU A 186 12.25 -31.42 16.10
CA LEU A 186 11.61 -30.11 16.22
C LEU A 186 12.61 -29.03 16.66
N LYS A 187 13.51 -29.33 17.59
CA LYS A 187 14.58 -28.40 17.99
C LYS A 187 15.54 -28.11 16.84
N GLU A 188 15.97 -29.12 16.09
CA GLU A 188 16.78 -28.93 14.88
C GLU A 188 16.04 -28.10 13.83
N ARG A 189 14.73 -28.36 13.64
CA ARG A 189 13.92 -27.58 12.71
C ARG A 189 13.77 -26.13 13.15
N ILE A 190 13.57 -25.88 14.44
CA ILE A 190 13.54 -24.52 15.01
C ILE A 190 14.89 -23.83 14.78
N ASN A 191 16.01 -24.51 15.04
CA ASN A 191 17.34 -23.93 14.80
C ASN A 191 17.57 -23.62 13.31
N LEU A 192 17.18 -24.50 12.40
CA LEU A 192 17.27 -24.24 10.95
C LEU A 192 16.42 -23.05 10.53
N LEU A 193 15.16 -23.01 10.97
CA LEU A 193 14.26 -21.88 10.69
C LEU A 193 14.77 -20.57 11.29
N THR A 194 15.40 -20.63 12.46
CA THR A 194 15.98 -19.44 13.11
C THR A 194 17.18 -18.93 12.31
N ASN A 195 18.06 -19.83 11.86
CA ASN A 195 19.19 -19.47 11.00
C ASN A 195 18.74 -18.94 9.63
N GLU A 196 17.72 -19.55 9.02
CA GLU A 196 17.14 -19.05 7.76
C GLU A 196 16.53 -17.65 7.94
N LEU A 197 15.86 -17.41 9.07
CA LEU A 197 15.27 -16.10 9.38
C LEU A 197 16.36 -15.04 9.65
N GLU A 198 17.43 -15.40 10.37
CA GLU A 198 18.58 -14.52 10.57
C GLU A 198 19.30 -14.18 9.26
N GLN A 199 19.50 -15.17 8.37
CA GLN A 199 20.11 -14.95 7.05
C GLN A 199 19.26 -14.05 6.17
N THR A 200 17.96 -14.35 6.04
CA THR A 200 17.04 -13.52 5.25
C THR A 200 16.92 -12.10 5.82
N GLN A 201 16.93 -11.95 7.14
CA GLN A 201 16.97 -10.64 7.79
C GLN A 201 18.26 -9.88 7.46
N ALA A 202 19.42 -10.54 7.48
CA ALA A 202 20.70 -9.92 7.11
C ALA A 202 20.71 -9.49 5.64
N ASP A 203 20.23 -10.33 4.73
CA ASP A 203 20.13 -10.01 3.30
C ASP A 203 19.19 -8.82 3.04
N HIS A 204 18.05 -8.76 3.74
CA HIS A 204 17.15 -7.63 3.67
C HIS A 204 17.80 -6.34 4.18
N VAL A 205 18.57 -6.39 5.25
CA VAL A 205 19.31 -5.20 5.76
C VAL A 205 20.31 -4.71 4.72
N LEU A 206 21.09 -5.61 4.10
CA LEU A 206 22.04 -5.24 3.04
C LEU A 206 21.34 -4.62 1.83
N LEU A 207 20.24 -5.21 1.36
CA LEU A 207 19.46 -4.67 0.24
C LEU A 207 18.91 -3.27 0.57
N MET A 208 18.43 -3.06 1.80
CA MET A 208 17.95 -1.76 2.26
C MET A 208 19.07 -0.71 2.30
N GLU A 209 20.29 -1.10 2.69
CA GLU A 209 21.46 -0.22 2.66
C GLU A 209 21.89 0.13 1.23
N GLU A 210 21.89 -0.85 0.33
CA GLU A 210 22.16 -0.65 -1.10
C GLU A 210 21.16 0.32 -1.72
N GLN A 211 19.87 0.08 -1.56
CA GLN A 211 18.81 0.98 -2.05
C GLN A 211 18.94 2.39 -1.47
N ARG A 212 19.25 2.50 -0.16
CA ARG A 212 19.49 3.80 0.49
C ARG A 212 20.69 4.51 -0.13
N ASN A 213 21.76 3.79 -0.47
CA ASN A 213 22.95 4.35 -1.10
C ASN A 213 22.69 4.75 -2.56
N GLU A 214 21.92 3.97 -3.32
CA GLU A 214 21.48 4.34 -4.67
C GLU A 214 20.62 5.59 -4.66
N LEU A 215 19.64 5.69 -3.74
CA LEU A 215 18.84 6.89 -3.58
C LEU A 215 19.68 8.12 -3.24
N LYS A 216 20.72 7.97 -2.41
CA LYS A 216 21.67 9.06 -2.13
C LYS A 216 22.47 9.46 -3.36
N LYS A 217 22.97 8.49 -4.14
CA LYS A 217 23.71 8.74 -5.39
C LYS A 217 22.84 9.45 -6.42
N GLU A 218 21.61 8.99 -6.63
CA GLU A 218 20.66 9.63 -7.53
C GLU A 218 20.32 11.05 -7.07
N ARG A 219 20.03 11.27 -5.78
CA ARG A 219 19.81 12.62 -5.24
C ARG A 219 21.00 13.56 -5.49
N ALA A 220 22.23 13.06 -5.31
CA ALA A 220 23.43 13.84 -5.59
C ALA A 220 23.56 14.18 -7.09
N ARG A 221 23.34 13.21 -7.97
CA ARG A 221 23.33 13.41 -9.44
C ARG A 221 22.31 14.45 -9.88
N TRP A 222 21.09 14.41 -9.36
CA TRP A 222 20.05 15.38 -9.71
C TRP A 222 20.37 16.78 -9.16
N LYS A 223 20.93 16.86 -7.96
CA LYS A 223 21.40 18.13 -7.39
C LYS A 223 22.50 18.76 -8.24
N GLU A 224 23.44 17.95 -8.74
CA GLU A 224 24.50 18.41 -9.64
C GLU A 224 23.95 18.86 -11.01
N LYS A 225 23.06 18.07 -11.62
CA LYS A 225 22.39 18.45 -12.87
C LYS A 225 21.61 19.77 -12.74
N LEU A 226 20.90 19.95 -11.63
CA LEU A 226 20.17 21.18 -11.34
C LEU A 226 21.14 22.37 -11.22
N ALA A 227 22.21 22.22 -10.43
CA ALA A 227 23.23 23.26 -10.26
C ALA A 227 23.92 23.62 -11.60
N ALA A 228 24.21 22.63 -12.44
CA ALA A 228 24.78 22.85 -13.76
C ALA A 228 23.83 23.64 -14.68
N SER A 229 22.54 23.27 -14.72
CA SER A 229 21.53 23.98 -15.51
C SER A 229 21.30 25.42 -15.01
N GLU A 230 21.31 25.63 -13.70
CA GLU A 230 21.22 26.97 -13.10
C GLU A 230 22.45 27.82 -13.47
N GLN A 231 23.65 27.24 -13.39
CA GLN A 231 24.89 27.93 -13.74
C GLN A 231 24.94 28.29 -15.23
N GLU A 232 24.49 27.41 -16.12
CA GLU A 232 24.38 27.69 -17.55
C GLU A 232 23.37 28.82 -17.83
N SER A 233 22.26 28.85 -17.12
CA SER A 233 21.26 29.92 -17.26
C SER A 233 21.81 31.26 -16.76
N ARG A 234 22.52 31.25 -15.63
CA ARG A 234 23.21 32.44 -15.08
C ARG A 234 24.30 32.94 -16.02
N SER A 235 25.09 32.06 -16.64
CA SER A 235 26.13 32.48 -17.59
C SER A 235 25.50 33.10 -18.84
N LYS A 236 24.44 32.50 -19.38
CA LYS A 236 23.68 33.08 -20.51
C LYS A 236 23.13 34.47 -20.16
N LEU A 237 22.51 34.63 -18.98
CA LEU A 237 22.01 35.92 -18.52
C LEU A 237 23.14 36.95 -18.44
N SER A 238 24.28 36.62 -17.83
CA SER A 238 25.43 37.51 -17.74
C SER A 238 25.96 37.94 -19.11
N THR A 239 26.03 37.03 -20.09
CA THR A 239 26.46 37.39 -21.46
C THR A 239 25.48 38.31 -22.16
N LEU A 240 24.16 38.13 -21.96
CA LEU A 240 23.14 38.99 -22.54
C LEU A 240 23.14 40.38 -21.89
N GLU A 241 23.33 40.45 -20.57
CA GLU A 241 23.50 41.71 -19.85
C GLU A 241 24.72 42.48 -20.37
N GLU A 242 25.86 41.80 -20.56
CA GLU A 242 27.07 42.43 -21.11
C GLU A 242 26.88 42.91 -22.56
N GLN A 243 26.14 42.16 -23.39
CA GLN A 243 25.81 42.61 -24.74
C GLN A 243 24.91 43.84 -24.73
N LEU A 244 23.96 43.90 -23.80
CA LEU A 244 23.04 45.03 -23.63
C LEU A 244 23.78 46.28 -23.14
N THR A 245 24.67 46.16 -22.16
CA THR A 245 25.51 47.29 -21.71
C THR A 245 26.38 47.80 -22.86
N ARG A 246 27.06 46.91 -23.60
CA ARG A 246 27.85 47.31 -24.79
C ARG A 246 26.99 47.98 -25.88
N GLN A 247 25.73 47.57 -26.06
CA GLN A 247 24.82 48.25 -26.98
C GLN A 247 24.43 49.65 -26.49
N ARG A 248 24.15 49.80 -25.18
CA ARG A 248 23.89 51.10 -24.57
C ARG A 248 25.09 52.04 -24.71
N ASP A 249 26.30 51.56 -24.43
CA ASP A 249 27.52 52.36 -24.53
C ASP A 249 27.76 52.82 -25.98
N ARG A 250 27.58 51.93 -26.97
CA ARG A 250 27.66 52.30 -28.39
C ARG A 250 26.60 53.31 -28.80
N ALA A 251 25.36 53.16 -28.33
CA ALA A 251 24.28 54.10 -28.63
C ALA A 251 24.57 55.49 -28.02
N VAL A 252 25.08 55.53 -26.79
CA VAL A 252 25.48 56.78 -26.13
C VAL A 252 26.64 57.44 -26.88
N ALA A 253 27.66 56.69 -27.28
CA ALA A 253 28.78 57.22 -28.06
C ALA A 253 28.30 57.81 -29.40
N LEU A 254 27.44 57.10 -30.13
CA LEU A 254 26.87 57.60 -31.40
C LEU A 254 26.03 58.87 -31.18
N MET A 255 25.24 58.93 -30.12
CA MET A 255 24.50 60.15 -29.76
C MET A 255 25.44 61.33 -29.49
N GLN A 256 26.54 61.11 -28.77
CA GLN A 256 27.55 62.13 -28.53
C GLN A 256 28.24 62.60 -29.82
N GLU A 257 28.58 61.68 -30.73
CA GLU A 257 29.12 62.02 -32.06
C GLU A 257 28.13 62.87 -32.86
N LYS A 258 26.83 62.51 -32.85
CA LYS A 258 25.79 63.30 -33.52
C LYS A 258 25.56 64.66 -32.88
N GLU A 259 25.64 64.77 -31.55
CA GLU A 259 25.59 66.06 -30.86
C GLU A 259 26.77 66.95 -31.25
N GLN A 260 27.98 66.39 -31.38
CA GLN A 260 29.17 67.11 -31.86
C GLN A 260 29.05 67.55 -33.33
N GLU A 261 28.54 66.68 -34.21
CA GLU A 261 28.21 67.04 -35.60
C GLU A 261 27.20 68.18 -35.66
N ILE A 262 26.11 68.11 -34.88
CA ILE A 262 25.11 69.18 -34.80
C ILE A 262 25.74 70.47 -34.26
N ALA A 263 26.60 70.40 -33.25
CA ALA A 263 27.29 71.56 -32.69
C ALA A 263 28.23 72.21 -33.72
N SER A 264 28.96 71.41 -34.49
CA SER A 264 29.86 71.91 -35.55
C SER A 264 29.08 72.50 -36.74
N LEU A 265 27.96 71.89 -37.14
CA LEU A 265 27.06 72.45 -38.15
C LEU A 265 26.43 73.77 -37.67
N LYS A 266 26.00 73.85 -36.41
CA LYS A 266 25.51 75.11 -35.83
C LYS A 266 26.60 76.18 -35.78
N ALA A 267 27.83 75.83 -35.41
CA ALA A 267 28.95 76.75 -35.36
C ALA A 267 29.36 77.26 -36.75
N SER A 268 29.43 76.37 -37.75
CA SER A 268 29.70 76.74 -39.13
C SER A 268 28.58 77.59 -39.73
N PHE A 269 27.31 77.26 -39.46
CA PHE A 269 26.17 78.09 -39.84
C PHE A 269 26.22 79.48 -39.21
N HIS A 270 26.57 79.59 -37.92
CA HIS A 270 26.76 80.89 -37.26
C HIS A 270 27.96 81.66 -37.82
N SER A 271 29.01 80.97 -38.30
CA SER A 271 30.15 81.60 -38.97
C SER A 271 29.82 82.07 -40.39
N LEU A 272 28.87 81.44 -41.07
CA LEU A 272 28.43 81.79 -42.42
C LEU A 272 27.34 82.87 -42.43
N LEU A 273 26.70 83.13 -41.29
CA LEU A 273 25.80 84.26 -41.11
C LEU A 273 26.60 85.49 -40.66
N PRO A 274 26.74 86.53 -41.50
CA PRO A 274 27.19 87.83 -41.01
C PRO A 274 26.14 88.33 -40.02
N SER A 275 26.56 88.80 -38.85
CA SER A 275 25.69 89.48 -37.90
C SER A 275 25.00 90.67 -38.59
N ARG A 276 23.77 90.45 -39.08
CA ARG A 276 22.88 91.51 -39.58
C ARG A 276 21.77 91.69 -38.57
N THR A 277 22.01 92.63 -37.69
CA THR A 277 20.97 93.42 -37.08
C THR A 277 20.12 94.08 -38.19
N HIS A 278 18.79 93.92 -38.06
CA HIS A 278 17.73 94.78 -38.59
C HIS A 278 17.27 94.77 -40.08
N LYS A 279 15.92 94.79 -40.17
CA LYS A 279 15.00 95.44 -41.13
C LYS A 279 14.48 94.69 -42.37
N ARG A 280 13.25 94.18 -42.18
CA ARG A 280 12.04 94.29 -43.03
C ARG A 280 12.13 95.31 -44.19
N SER A 281 11.99 94.86 -45.44
CA SER A 281 11.02 95.35 -46.46
C SER A 281 11.29 94.78 -47.87
N GLN A 282 10.20 94.29 -48.47
CA GLN A 282 9.81 94.16 -49.90
C GLN A 282 10.86 94.36 -51.02
N SER A 283 10.90 93.46 -52.01
CA SER A 283 10.16 93.61 -53.29
C SER A 283 10.65 92.67 -54.41
N SER A 284 9.68 92.27 -55.25
CA SER A 284 9.71 92.01 -56.69
C SER A 284 10.46 90.79 -57.27
N ASP A 285 9.62 89.89 -57.83
CA ASP A 285 9.72 89.12 -59.06
C ASP A 285 11.02 89.22 -59.89
N ASN A 286 11.61 88.06 -60.18
CA ASN A 286 12.10 87.75 -61.52
C ASN A 286 12.18 86.23 -61.76
N ASP A 287 11.61 85.83 -62.89
CA ASP A 287 11.56 84.50 -63.50
C ASP A 287 12.94 84.05 -64.00
N GLY A 288 13.19 82.73 -64.06
CA GLY A 288 14.45 82.20 -64.59
C GLY A 288 14.83 80.77 -64.19
N SER A 289 14.39 79.82 -65.03
CA SER A 289 15.17 78.67 -65.50
C SER A 289 15.64 77.60 -64.50
N GLY A 290 14.91 76.48 -64.48
CA GLY A 290 15.45 75.16 -64.86
C GLY A 290 16.68 74.64 -64.11
N GLU A 291 16.53 74.28 -62.84
CA GLU A 291 17.41 73.33 -62.15
C GLU A 291 16.63 72.55 -61.09
N VAL A 292 15.50 71.97 -61.49
CA VAL A 292 14.69 71.10 -60.63
C VAL A 292 14.77 69.69 -61.21
N ASP A 293 15.69 68.87 -60.70
CA ASP A 293 15.42 67.43 -60.67
C ASP A 293 16.35 66.61 -59.76
N THR A 294 17.48 67.13 -59.28
CA THR A 294 18.39 66.28 -58.47
C THR A 294 17.91 66.13 -57.02
N GLU A 295 17.44 67.21 -56.37
CA GLU A 295 16.95 67.17 -54.98
C GLU A 295 15.60 66.45 -54.85
N MET A 296 14.67 66.67 -55.78
CA MET A 296 13.34 66.02 -55.79
C MET A 296 13.44 64.50 -56.02
N LEU A 297 14.43 64.05 -56.80
CA LEU A 297 14.72 62.62 -56.99
C LEU A 297 15.39 61.98 -55.76
N THR A 298 16.26 62.69 -55.04
CA THR A 298 16.82 62.18 -53.78
C THR A 298 15.79 62.13 -52.65
N GLU A 299 14.92 63.13 -52.56
CA GLU A 299 13.87 63.21 -51.54
C GLU A 299 12.76 62.18 -51.79
N GLY A 300 12.39 61.97 -53.06
CA GLY A 300 11.53 60.87 -53.48
C GLY A 300 12.14 59.48 -53.23
N ARG A 301 13.46 59.32 -53.37
CA ARG A 301 14.18 58.07 -53.08
C ARG A 301 14.25 57.77 -51.57
N HIS A 302 14.45 58.80 -50.74
CA HIS A 302 14.42 58.67 -49.28
C HIS A 302 13.00 58.41 -48.76
N MET A 303 12.00 59.07 -49.35
CA MET A 303 10.59 58.82 -49.04
C MET A 303 10.17 57.39 -49.42
N LEU A 304 10.62 56.88 -50.57
CA LEU A 304 10.36 55.49 -50.98
C LEU A 304 11.03 54.47 -50.04
N HIS A 305 12.28 54.73 -49.62
CA HIS A 305 12.98 53.88 -48.65
C HIS A 305 12.25 53.85 -47.31
N TYR A 306 11.81 55.01 -46.82
CA TYR A 306 11.04 55.14 -45.58
C TYR A 306 9.69 54.40 -45.66
N VAL A 307 8.97 54.53 -46.77
CA VAL A 307 7.72 53.79 -47.00
C VAL A 307 7.97 52.29 -47.00
N HIS A 308 9.05 51.83 -47.62
CA HIS A 308 9.41 50.42 -47.68
C HIS A 308 9.85 49.86 -46.31
N GLU A 309 10.60 50.62 -45.52
CA GLU A 309 10.93 50.26 -44.13
C GLU A 309 9.68 50.24 -43.25
N SER A 310 8.81 51.24 -43.35
CA SER A 310 7.53 51.28 -42.63
C SER A 310 6.66 50.07 -42.97
N ALA A 311 6.60 49.67 -44.24
CA ALA A 311 5.89 48.45 -44.66
C ALA A 311 6.50 47.18 -44.05
N ARG A 312 7.83 47.07 -43.97
CA ARG A 312 8.51 45.94 -43.29
C ARG A 312 8.18 45.90 -41.80
N TYR A 313 8.27 47.05 -41.11
CA TYR A 313 7.90 47.14 -39.70
C TYR A 313 6.42 46.79 -39.48
N GLN A 314 5.51 47.19 -40.37
CA GLN A 314 4.10 46.81 -40.28
C GLN A 314 3.88 45.30 -40.44
N VAL A 315 4.60 44.65 -41.36
CA VAL A 315 4.56 43.20 -41.53
C VAL A 315 5.10 42.48 -40.29
N ASP A 316 6.22 42.96 -39.72
CA ASP A 316 6.81 42.38 -38.52
C ASP A 316 5.90 42.59 -37.29
N VAL A 317 5.31 43.76 -37.13
CA VAL A 317 4.32 44.03 -36.07
C VAL A 317 3.10 43.13 -36.25
N ALA A 318 2.59 42.94 -37.47
CA ALA A 318 1.48 42.03 -37.72
C ALA A 318 1.86 40.56 -37.41
N LYS A 319 3.07 40.13 -37.75
CA LYS A 319 3.60 38.80 -37.44
C LYS A 319 3.75 38.60 -35.92
N LEU A 320 4.31 39.58 -35.22
CA LEU A 320 4.45 39.57 -33.76
C LEU A 320 3.09 39.56 -33.06
N ARG A 321 2.12 40.34 -33.53
CA ARG A 321 0.73 40.31 -33.01
C ARG A 321 0.09 38.94 -33.21
N LYS A 322 0.26 38.33 -34.39
CA LYS A 322 -0.26 36.98 -34.67
C LYS A 322 0.42 35.91 -33.80
N GLN A 323 1.74 36.02 -33.58
CA GLN A 323 2.47 35.16 -32.67
C GLN A 323 2.01 35.34 -31.22
N ASN A 324 1.84 36.58 -30.76
CA ASN A 324 1.33 36.86 -29.42
C ASN A 324 -0.07 36.27 -29.22
N HIS A 325 -1.00 36.51 -30.16
CA HIS A 325 -2.34 35.93 -30.08
C HIS A 325 -2.33 34.39 -30.05
N ARG A 326 -1.45 33.76 -30.84
CA ARG A 326 -1.25 32.30 -30.80
C ARG A 326 -0.75 31.85 -29.43
N LEU A 327 0.28 32.50 -28.90
CA LEU A 327 0.86 32.16 -27.60
C LEU A 327 -0.16 32.35 -26.46
N GLU A 328 -0.90 33.45 -26.47
CA GLU A 328 -1.99 33.68 -25.51
C GLU A 328 -3.09 32.63 -25.62
N THR A 329 -3.43 32.18 -26.82
CA THR A 329 -4.42 31.11 -27.02
C THR A 329 -3.88 29.79 -26.45
N THR A 330 -2.65 29.42 -26.78
CA THR A 330 -2.01 28.21 -26.22
C THR A 330 -1.85 28.28 -24.70
N LEU A 331 -1.64 29.47 -24.14
CA LEU A 331 -1.59 29.67 -22.69
C LEU A 331 -2.97 29.42 -22.07
N ARG A 332 -4.05 29.97 -22.66
CA ARG A 332 -5.42 29.73 -22.18
C ARG A 332 -5.82 28.26 -22.32
N ASP A 333 -5.43 27.60 -23.39
CA ASP A 333 -5.69 26.17 -23.60
C ASP A 333 -4.94 25.29 -22.59
N THR A 334 -3.65 25.56 -22.37
CA THR A 334 -2.85 24.82 -21.38
C THR A 334 -3.33 25.07 -19.95
N GLN A 335 -3.75 26.29 -19.62
CA GLN A 335 -4.37 26.61 -18.33
C GLN A 335 -5.70 25.86 -18.13
N ARG A 336 -6.54 25.76 -19.16
CA ARG A 336 -7.78 24.97 -19.11
C ARG A 336 -7.50 23.48 -18.89
N ALA A 337 -6.60 22.90 -19.69
CA ALA A 337 -6.22 21.50 -19.53
C ALA A 337 -5.64 21.21 -18.13
N ALA A 338 -4.79 22.09 -17.60
CA ALA A 338 -4.25 21.95 -16.25
C ALA A 338 -5.32 22.08 -15.16
N ALA A 339 -6.34 22.91 -15.37
CA ALA A 339 -7.47 23.03 -14.44
C ALA A 339 -8.35 21.77 -14.45
N GLU A 340 -8.63 21.21 -15.63
CA GLU A 340 -9.38 19.96 -15.79
C GLU A 340 -8.65 18.79 -15.12
N GLU A 341 -7.34 18.67 -15.35
CA GLU A 341 -6.50 17.65 -14.70
C GLU A 341 -6.48 17.83 -13.18
N ARG A 342 -6.38 19.06 -12.68
CA ARG A 342 -6.47 19.34 -11.23
C ARG A 342 -7.80 18.91 -10.64
N VAL A 343 -8.92 19.13 -11.33
CA VAL A 343 -10.24 18.69 -10.87
C VAL A 343 -10.30 17.16 -10.82
N ALA A 344 -9.83 16.46 -11.85
CA ALA A 344 -9.79 15.00 -11.89
C ALA A 344 -8.89 14.42 -10.78
N LEU A 345 -7.71 15.00 -10.56
CA LEU A 345 -6.82 14.62 -9.47
C LEU A 345 -7.45 14.85 -8.10
N ASN A 346 -8.12 15.99 -7.89
CA ASN A 346 -8.81 16.27 -6.64
C ASN A 346 -9.93 15.26 -6.37
N GLN A 347 -10.73 14.90 -7.39
CA GLN A 347 -11.74 13.85 -7.28
C GLN A 347 -11.11 12.51 -6.88
N ARG A 348 -9.97 12.16 -7.50
CA ARG A 348 -9.28 10.92 -7.16
C ARG A 348 -8.72 10.94 -5.74
N VAL A 349 -8.19 12.08 -5.29
CA VAL A 349 -7.75 12.25 -3.90
C VAL A 349 -8.92 12.10 -2.94
N THR A 350 -10.09 12.69 -3.22
CA THR A 350 -11.27 12.52 -2.37
C THR A 350 -11.73 11.07 -2.30
N GLU A 351 -11.77 10.35 -3.43
CA GLU A 351 -12.11 8.92 -3.44
C GLU A 351 -11.12 8.09 -2.63
N LEU A 352 -9.82 8.37 -2.75
CA LEU A 352 -8.78 7.65 -2.02
C LEU A 352 -8.86 7.95 -0.51
N LEU A 353 -9.13 9.20 -0.12
CA LEU A 353 -9.35 9.56 1.28
C LEU A 353 -10.57 8.85 1.85
N GLU A 354 -11.69 8.79 1.12
CA GLU A 354 -12.86 8.03 1.56
C GLU A 354 -12.59 6.53 1.72
N GLN A 355 -11.74 5.96 0.86
CA GLN A 355 -11.31 4.57 0.96
C GLN A 355 -10.40 4.35 2.19
N VAL A 356 -9.49 5.27 2.47
CA VAL A 356 -8.64 5.23 3.67
C VAL A 356 -9.51 5.32 4.92
N ASP A 357 -10.41 6.31 5.01
CA ASP A 357 -11.33 6.46 6.14
C ASP A 357 -12.19 5.20 6.33
N ARG A 358 -12.63 4.56 5.23
CA ARG A 358 -13.38 3.31 5.28
C ARG A 358 -12.51 2.17 5.83
N LEU A 359 -11.25 2.05 5.40
CA LEU A 359 -10.33 1.03 5.89
C LEU A 359 -9.97 1.22 7.36
N GLU A 360 -9.77 2.47 7.79
CA GLU A 360 -9.58 2.82 9.20
C GLU A 360 -10.80 2.41 10.04
N ARG A 361 -12.01 2.69 9.55
CA ARG A 361 -13.25 2.21 10.18
C ARG A 361 -13.35 0.67 10.21
N CYS A 362 -12.77 -0.04 9.25
CA CYS A 362 -12.75 -1.51 9.22
C CYS A 362 -11.67 -2.13 10.11
N GLN A 363 -10.80 -1.35 10.75
CA GLN A 363 -9.66 -1.86 11.52
C GLN A 363 -10.11 -2.57 12.81
N SER A 364 -11.20 -2.11 13.43
CA SER A 364 -11.78 -2.78 14.60
C SER A 364 -12.86 -3.78 14.19
N ARG A 365 -13.00 -4.87 14.95
CA ARG A 365 -14.06 -5.88 14.71
C ARG A 365 -15.46 -5.26 14.78
N GLU A 366 -15.66 -4.28 15.65
CA GLU A 366 -16.92 -3.55 15.79
C GLU A 366 -17.18 -2.63 14.58
N GLY A 367 -16.13 -1.98 14.06
CA GLY A 367 -16.21 -1.14 12.87
C GLY A 367 -16.44 -1.93 11.58
N ALA A 368 -15.83 -3.11 11.44
CA ALA A 368 -16.12 -4.04 10.35
C ALA A 368 -17.58 -4.53 10.36
N ASN A 369 -18.12 -4.83 11.56
CA ASN A 369 -19.53 -5.19 11.72
C ASN A 369 -20.48 -4.03 11.37
N LEU A 370 -20.11 -2.79 11.70
CA LEU A 370 -20.86 -1.57 11.37
C LEU A 370 -20.86 -1.28 9.86
N GLU A 371 -19.73 -1.44 9.17
CA GLU A 371 -19.65 -1.25 7.71
C GLU A 371 -20.42 -2.36 6.97
N TYR A 372 -20.38 -3.60 7.46
CA TYR A 372 -21.25 -4.67 6.97
C TYR A 372 -22.73 -4.30 7.15
N LEU A 373 -23.11 -3.87 8.35
CA LEU A 373 -24.48 -3.45 8.64
C LEU A 373 -24.94 -2.31 7.73
N LYS A 374 -24.08 -1.31 7.51
CA LYS A 374 -24.33 -0.19 6.59
C LYS A 374 -24.62 -0.70 5.17
N ASN A 375 -23.83 -1.64 4.67
CA ASN A 375 -24.01 -2.22 3.33
C ASN A 375 -25.30 -3.03 3.22
N VAL A 376 -25.64 -3.82 4.24
CA VAL A 376 -26.88 -4.61 4.25
C VAL A 376 -28.09 -3.69 4.34
N VAL A 377 -28.05 -2.64 5.16
CA VAL A 377 -29.12 -1.63 5.27
C VAL A 377 -29.27 -0.84 3.97
N LEU A 378 -28.17 -0.38 3.38
CA LEU A 378 -28.18 0.33 2.10
C LEU A 378 -28.79 -0.56 0.99
N SER A 379 -28.35 -1.81 0.91
CA SER A 379 -28.87 -2.76 -0.06
C SER A 379 -30.33 -3.11 0.19
N TYR A 380 -30.77 -3.15 1.46
CA TYR A 380 -32.18 -3.32 1.83
C TYR A 380 -33.04 -2.15 1.36
N LEU A 381 -32.54 -0.91 1.46
CA LEU A 381 -33.25 0.29 1.00
C LEU A 381 -33.33 0.38 -0.52
N LEU A 382 -32.26 -0.03 -1.23
CA LEU A 382 -32.20 0.02 -2.70
C LEU A 382 -32.85 -1.18 -3.38
N SER A 383 -32.95 -2.32 -2.71
CA SER A 383 -33.58 -3.52 -3.28
C SER A 383 -35.07 -3.29 -3.47
N SER A 384 -35.63 -3.86 -4.54
CA SER A 384 -37.08 -3.87 -4.80
C SER A 384 -37.71 -5.25 -4.58
N ASP A 385 -36.89 -6.30 -4.52
CA ASP A 385 -37.33 -7.67 -4.30
C ASP A 385 -37.61 -7.98 -2.82
N ALA A 386 -38.76 -8.59 -2.56
CA ALA A 386 -39.21 -8.93 -1.22
C ALA A 386 -38.41 -10.09 -0.62
N SER A 387 -37.91 -11.03 -1.43
CA SER A 387 -37.11 -12.16 -0.95
C SER A 387 -35.73 -11.71 -0.48
N CYS A 388 -35.06 -10.87 -1.28
CA CYS A 388 -33.78 -10.24 -0.94
C CYS A 388 -33.90 -9.33 0.28
N LYS A 389 -34.98 -8.54 0.39
CA LYS A 389 -35.27 -7.73 1.58
C LYS A 389 -35.46 -8.56 2.84
N ALA A 390 -36.15 -9.70 2.77
CA ALA A 390 -36.32 -10.59 3.92
C ALA A 390 -34.98 -11.18 4.38
N HIS A 391 -34.12 -11.57 3.45
CA HIS A 391 -32.78 -12.06 3.75
C HIS A 391 -31.89 -10.98 4.39
N MET A 392 -31.88 -9.76 3.84
CA MET A 392 -31.14 -8.63 4.38
C MET A 392 -31.67 -8.20 5.76
N LEU A 393 -32.98 -8.24 5.97
CA LEU A 393 -33.59 -7.96 7.27
C LEU A 393 -33.16 -8.98 8.34
N ASN A 394 -33.10 -10.26 7.99
CA ASN A 394 -32.60 -11.30 8.90
C ASN A 394 -31.12 -11.07 9.25
N ALA A 395 -30.30 -10.64 8.29
CA ALA A 395 -28.91 -10.27 8.53
C ALA A 395 -28.79 -9.03 9.44
N ILE A 396 -29.62 -8.00 9.27
CA ILE A 396 -29.69 -6.83 10.15
C ILE A 396 -30.08 -7.24 11.57
N ALA A 397 -31.11 -8.06 11.71
CA ALA A 397 -31.60 -8.55 13.00
C ALA A 397 -30.55 -9.39 13.75
N ALA A 398 -29.75 -10.18 13.02
CA ALA A 398 -28.65 -10.95 13.61
C ALA A 398 -27.51 -10.07 14.11
N VAL A 399 -27.12 -9.04 13.36
CA VAL A 399 -26.03 -8.11 13.76
C VAL A 399 -26.46 -7.21 14.91
N LEU A 400 -27.72 -6.74 14.93
CA LEU A 400 -28.29 -5.90 15.99
C LEU A 400 -28.86 -6.70 17.17
N LYS A 401 -28.78 -8.04 17.13
CA LYS A 401 -29.27 -8.95 18.19
C LYS A 401 -30.73 -8.71 18.58
N PHE A 402 -31.62 -8.66 17.60
CA PHE A 402 -33.05 -8.54 17.86
C PHE A 402 -33.56 -9.74 18.67
N SER A 403 -34.38 -9.46 19.67
CA SER A 403 -35.15 -10.47 20.39
C SER A 403 -36.21 -11.11 19.49
N ASP A 404 -36.68 -12.31 19.84
CA ASP A 404 -37.72 -13.02 19.09
C ASP A 404 -39.02 -12.22 18.99
N LEU A 405 -39.33 -11.42 20.03
CA LEU A 405 -40.46 -10.49 20.04
C LEU A 405 -40.29 -9.36 19.02
N GLU A 406 -39.09 -8.78 18.92
CA GLU A 406 -38.79 -7.72 17.94
C GLU A 406 -38.80 -8.27 16.51
N GLN A 407 -38.24 -9.46 16.29
CA GLN A 407 -38.31 -10.14 15.00
C GLN A 407 -39.75 -10.41 14.57
N HIS A 408 -40.61 -10.87 15.48
CA HIS A 408 -42.03 -11.08 15.17
C HIS A 408 -42.76 -9.77 14.85
N ARG A 409 -42.49 -8.68 15.58
CA ARG A 409 -43.07 -7.36 15.29
C ARG A 409 -42.71 -6.87 13.89
N VAL A 410 -41.45 -7.04 13.47
CA VAL A 410 -41.00 -6.63 12.13
C VAL A 410 -41.64 -7.49 11.03
N LYS A 411 -41.76 -8.81 11.25
CA LYS A 411 -42.40 -9.74 10.30
C LYS A 411 -43.93 -9.57 10.17
N GLN A 412 -44.59 -8.96 11.16
CA GLN A 412 -46.03 -8.68 11.13
C GLN A 412 -46.42 -7.46 10.27
N THR A 413 -45.44 -6.63 9.88
CA THR A 413 -45.66 -5.44 9.06
C THR A 413 -46.07 -5.84 7.62
N SER A 414 -47.05 -5.13 7.06
CA SER A 414 -47.75 -5.43 5.78
C SER A 414 -46.86 -5.81 4.59
N TRP A 415 -45.66 -5.24 4.49
CA TRP A 415 -44.73 -5.51 3.38
C TRP A 415 -44.08 -6.91 3.43
N TYR A 416 -43.97 -7.52 4.62
CA TYR A 416 -43.41 -8.87 4.82
C TYR A 416 -44.45 -9.97 4.57
N LYS A 417 -45.74 -9.66 4.64
CA LYS A 417 -46.84 -10.60 4.32
C LYS A 417 -47.09 -10.74 2.82
N ARG A 418 -46.71 -9.73 2.02
CA ARG A 418 -46.92 -9.73 0.56
C ARG A 418 -46.02 -10.72 -0.19
N SER A 419 -44.92 -11.19 0.42
CA SER A 419 -43.99 -12.18 -0.15
C SER A 419 -44.42 -13.63 0.04
N GLY A 420 -45.46 -13.91 0.83
CA GLY A 420 -45.94 -15.28 1.09
C GLY A 420 -47.18 -15.71 0.30
N SER A 421 -47.68 -14.88 -0.64
CA SER A 421 -48.96 -15.11 -1.33
C SER A 421 -48.83 -15.26 -2.85
N LEU A 422 -47.61 -15.52 -3.37
CA LEU A 422 -47.35 -15.90 -4.75
C LEU A 422 -46.47 -17.16 -4.75
N ALA A 423 -47.06 -18.28 -4.31
CA ALA A 423 -46.62 -19.63 -4.61
C ALA A 423 -47.84 -20.44 -5.01
#